data_AF-M5DWM8-F1
#
_entry.id   AF-M5DWM8-F1
#
_cell.length_a   1.000
_cell.length_b   1.000
_cell.length_c   1.000
_cell.angle_alpha   90.00
_cell.angle_beta   90.00
_cell.angle_gamma   90.00
#
_symmetry.space_group_name_H-M   'P 1'
#
loop_
_entity.id
_entity.type
_entity.pdbx_description
1 polymer ?
#
loop_
_entity_poly.entity_id
_entity_poly.type
_entity_poly.pdbx_seq_one_letter_code
_entity_poly.pdbx_strand_id
1 'polypeptide(L)'
;MNITALIISLFGFSIIYGGILMARRVEGKLAAAALRLGAMLVGFLSIPIIHMLLNSPVQSTSESGKYFLFIAILGFVADRVFVKKASA
;
A
#
# COMPACT_ATOMS: atom_id res chain seq x y z
N MET A 1 8.18 14.37 13.50
CA MET A 1 7.62 13.59 12.38
C MET A 1 8.72 12.74 11.79
N ASN A 2 8.56 11.41 11.75
CA ASN A 2 9.60 10.52 11.27
C ASN A 2 9.51 10.39 9.75
N ILE A 3 10.31 11.19 9.03
CA ILE A 3 10.27 11.27 7.56
C ILE A 3 10.60 9.92 6.93
N THR A 4 11.56 9.17 7.49
CA THR A 4 11.91 7.83 7.03
C THR A 4 10.71 6.89 7.10
N ALA A 5 10.00 6.92 8.23
CA ALA A 5 8.80 6.11 8.41
C ALA A 5 7.71 6.47 7.38
N LEU A 6 7.48 7.77 7.14
CA LEU A 6 6.52 8.24 6.14
C LEU A 6 6.85 7.75 4.73
N ILE A 7 8.11 7.84 4.31
CA ILE A 7 8.57 7.40 3.00
C ILE A 7 8.34 5.89 2.82
N ILE A 8 8.68 5.09 3.84
CA ILE A 8 8.51 3.64 3.80
C ILE A 8 7.02 3.27 3.72
N SER A 9 6.15 3.96 4.47
CA SER A 9 4.70 3.76 4.39
C SER A 9 4.13 4.12 3.01
N LEU A 10 4.60 5.22 2.40
CA LEU A 10 4.19 5.62 1.05
C LEU A 10 4.65 4.60 0.00
N PHE A 11 5.85 4.06 0.15
CA PHE A 11 6.37 3.01 -0.71
C PHE A 11 5.52 1.74 -0.63
N GLY A 12 5.24 1.25 0.58
CA GLY A 12 4.37 0.09 0.79
C GLY A 12 2.96 0.31 0.21
N PHE A 13 2.38 1.51 0.40
CA PHE A 13 1.10 1.87 -0.19
C PHE A 13 1.13 1.88 -1.73
N SER A 14 2.21 2.39 -2.33
CA SER A 14 2.36 2.45 -3.79
C SER A 14 2.35 1.06 -4.44
N ILE A 15 2.96 0.06 -3.79
CA ILE A 15 2.91 -1.33 -4.23
C ILE A 15 1.46 -1.84 -4.25
N ILE A 16 0.72 -1.61 -3.17
CA ILE A 16 -0.68 -2.06 -3.06
C ILE A 16 -1.54 -1.38 -4.12
N TYR A 17 -1.45 -0.05 -4.22
CA TYR A 17 -2.25 0.71 -5.15
C TYR A 17 -1.93 0.35 -6.60
N GLY A 18 -0.64 0.19 -6.94
CA GLY A 18 -0.20 -0.29 -8.24
C GLY A 18 -0.76 -1.67 -8.58
N GLY A 19 -0.73 -2.62 -7.64
CA GLY A 19 -1.30 -3.95 -7.85
C GLY A 19 -2.83 -3.94 -7.98
N ILE A 20 -3.53 -3.09 -7.23
CA ILE A 20 -4.99 -2.89 -7.38
C ILE A 20 -5.32 -2.33 -8.76
N LEU A 21 -4.55 -1.35 -9.25
CA LEU A 21 -4.71 -0.79 -10.59
C LEU A 21 -4.45 -1.83 -11.68
N MET A 22 -3.37 -2.61 -11.57
CA MET A 22 -3.09 -3.69 -12.52
C MET A 22 -4.20 -4.74 -12.53
N ALA A 23 -4.74 -5.11 -11.36
CA ALA A 23 -5.84 -6.06 -11.25
C ALA A 23 -7.15 -5.60 -11.90
N ARG A 24 -7.31 -4.32 -12.25
CA ARG A 24 -8.45 -3.84 -13.05
C ARG A 24 -8.33 -4.18 -14.54
N ARG A 25 -7.10 -4.41 -15.02
CA ARG A 25 -6.80 -4.76 -16.41
C ARG A 25 -6.79 -6.27 -16.66
N VAL A 26 -6.97 -7.07 -15.62
CA VAL A 26 -6.97 -8.53 -15.70
C VAL A 26 -8.41 -9.02 -15.88
N GLU A 27 -8.67 -9.76 -16.96
CA GLU A 27 -10.01 -10.26 -17.31
C GLU A 27 -10.49 -11.40 -16.37
N GLY A 28 -9.55 -12.23 -15.91
CA GLY A 28 -9.84 -13.36 -15.02
C GLY A 28 -10.14 -12.90 -13.59
N LYS A 29 -11.37 -13.16 -13.09
CA LYS A 29 -11.78 -12.79 -11.72
C LYS A 29 -10.84 -13.36 -10.63
N LEU A 30 -10.40 -14.61 -10.80
CA LEU A 30 -9.47 -15.27 -9.88
C LEU A 30 -8.07 -14.67 -9.96
N ALA A 31 -7.57 -14.41 -11.18
CA ALA A 31 -6.26 -13.81 -11.39
C ALA A 31 -6.22 -12.36 -10.85
N ALA A 32 -7.29 -11.59 -11.06
CA ALA A 32 -7.45 -10.25 -10.48
C ALA A 32 -7.49 -10.29 -8.95
N ALA A 33 -8.19 -11.26 -8.35
CA ALA A 33 -8.23 -11.43 -6.91
C ALA A 33 -6.85 -11.82 -6.34
N ALA A 34 -6.17 -12.78 -6.96
CA ALA A 34 -4.82 -13.20 -6.58
C ALA A 34 -3.83 -12.04 -6.66
N LEU A 35 -3.91 -11.22 -7.72
CA LEU A 35 -3.05 -10.05 -7.89
C LEU A 35 -3.29 -8.99 -6.81
N ARG A 36 -4.55 -8.75 -6.43
CA ARG A 36 -4.89 -7.82 -5.32
C ARG A 36 -4.33 -8.33 -3.99
N LEU A 37 -4.56 -9.60 -3.68
CA LEU A 37 -4.08 -10.21 -2.44
C LEU A 37 -2.54 -10.25 -2.38
N GLY A 38 -1.90 -10.60 -3.50
CA GLY A 38 -0.44 -10.58 -3.63
C GLY A 38 0.12 -9.17 -3.42
N ALA A 39 -0.46 -8.16 -4.06
CA ALA A 39 -0.04 -6.77 -3.89
C ALA A 39 -0.21 -6.27 -2.44
N MET A 40 -1.33 -6.61 -1.79
CA MET A 40 -1.54 -6.32 -0.36
C MET A 40 -0.45 -6.96 0.49
N LEU A 41 -0.19 -8.26 0.30
CA LEU A 41 0.81 -9.00 1.06
C LEU A 41 2.22 -8.43 0.85
N VAL A 42 2.62 -8.18 -0.40
CA VAL A 42 3.93 -7.59 -0.72
C VAL A 42 4.06 -6.18 -0.15
N GLY A 43 3.02 -5.34 -0.29
CA GLY A 43 3.03 -3.99 0.25
C GLY A 43 3.16 -3.96 1.77
N PHE A 44 2.43 -4.81 2.49
CA PHE A 44 2.55 -4.92 3.95
C PHE A 44 3.92 -5.47 4.38
N LEU A 45 4.42 -6.52 3.75
CA LEU A 45 5.71 -7.11 4.09
C LEU A 45 6.90 -6.21 3.74
N SER A 46 6.76 -5.34 2.73
CA SER A 46 7.83 -4.42 2.34
C SER A 46 8.23 -3.46 3.46
N ILE A 47 7.28 -3.04 4.31
CA ILE A 47 7.53 -2.07 5.40
C ILE A 47 8.55 -2.60 6.43
N PRO A 48 8.32 -3.74 7.11
CA PRO A 48 9.29 -4.27 8.07
C PRO A 48 10.59 -4.69 7.40
N ILE A 49 10.55 -5.22 6.17
CA ILE A 49 11.76 -5.61 5.42
C ILE A 49 12.64 -4.38 5.15
N ILE A 50 12.07 -3.27 4.69
CA ILE A 50 12.83 -2.05 4.42
C ILE A 50 13.39 -1.47 5.72
N HIS A 51 12.63 -1.48 6.81
CA HIS A 51 13.15 -1.05 8.11
C HIS A 51 14.34 -1.90 8.58
N MET A 52 14.28 -3.22 8.35
CA MET A 52 15.37 -4.14 8.65
C MET A 52 16.61 -3.85 7.78
N LEU A 53 16.42 -3.64 6.48
CA LEU A 53 17.49 -3.30 5.53
C LEU A 53 18.17 -1.96 5.85
N LEU A 54 17.40 -0.98 6.31
CA LEU A 54 17.90 0.35 6.69
C LEU A 54 18.39 0.41 8.14
N ASN A 55 18.40 -0.70 8.87
CA ASN A 55 18.72 -0.78 10.29
C ASN A 55 18.03 0.32 11.12
N SER A 56 16.73 0.51 10.85
CA SER A 56 15.95 1.59 11.44
C SER A 56 15.62 1.32 12.92
N PRO A 57 15.49 2.37 13.76
CA PRO A 57 14.98 2.21 15.12
C PRO A 57 13.58 1.58 15.14
N VAL A 58 13.30 0.72 16.13
CA VAL A 58 12.01 0.02 16.28
C VAL A 58 10.83 1.00 16.36
N GLN A 59 11.03 2.17 16.97
CA GLN A 59 10.03 3.25 16.99
C GLN A 59 9.65 3.74 15.58
N SER A 60 10.60 3.81 14.65
CA SER A 60 10.33 4.17 13.25
C SER A 60 9.41 3.16 12.58
N THR A 61 9.58 1.88 12.86
CA THR A 61 8.72 0.81 12.34
C THR A 61 7.28 0.94 12.85
N SER A 62 7.11 1.26 14.14
CA SER A 62 5.78 1.49 14.72
C SER A 62 5.07 2.70 14.11
N GLU A 63 5.79 3.81 13.94
CA GLU A 63 5.26 5.01 13.29
C GLU A 63 4.88 4.75 11.82
N SER A 64 5.68 3.97 11.08
CA SER A 64 5.35 3.56 9.71
C SER A 64 4.05 2.78 9.62
N GLY A 65 3.79 1.89 10.58
CA GLY A 65 2.52 1.15 10.64
C GLY A 65 1.32 2.08 10.77
N LYS A 66 1.42 3.09 11.65
CA LYS A 66 0.36 4.11 11.83
C LYS A 66 0.17 4.94 10.56
N TYR A 67 1.25 5.46 9.98
CA TYR A 67 1.18 6.28 8.77
C TYR A 67 0.59 5.48 7.60
N PHE A 68 1.01 4.22 7.46
CA PHE A 68 0.50 3.34 6.43
C PHE A 68 -1.01 3.11 6.56
N LEU A 69 -1.54 2.91 7.78
CA LEU A 69 -2.98 2.78 8.00
C LEU A 69 -3.74 4.03 7.56
N PHE A 70 -3.28 5.23 7.95
CA PHE A 70 -3.89 6.49 7.53
C PHE A 70 -3.87 6.66 6.01
N ILE A 71 -2.73 6.39 5.38
CA ILE A 71 -2.57 6.49 3.91
C ILE A 71 -3.48 5.48 3.21
N ALA A 72 -3.58 4.24 3.71
CA ALA A 72 -4.45 3.22 3.13
C ALA A 72 -5.94 3.62 3.20
N ILE A 73 -6.38 4.17 4.34
CA ILE A 73 -7.76 4.67 4.50
C ILE A 73 -8.01 5.82 3.52
N LEU A 74 -7.13 6.83 3.50
CA LEU A 74 -7.25 7.98 2.59
C LEU A 74 -7.24 7.54 1.12
N GLY A 75 -6.35 6.62 0.76
CA GLY A 75 -6.26 6.05 -0.59
C GLY A 75 -7.52 5.29 -0.99
N PHE A 76 -8.12 4.53 -0.07
CA PHE A 76 -9.39 3.84 -0.32
C PHE A 76 -10.56 4.82 -0.53
N VAL A 77 -10.65 5.86 0.31
CA VAL A 77 -11.68 6.91 0.17
C VAL A 77 -11.49 7.64 -1.15
N ALA A 78 -10.26 8.03 -1.49
CA ALA A 78 -9.95 8.71 -2.75
C ALA A 78 -10.31 7.85 -3.97
N ASP A 79 -9.98 6.55 -3.95
CA ASP A 79 -10.34 5.62 -5.01
C ASP A 79 -11.87 5.50 -5.20
N ARG A 80 -12.61 5.43 -4.10
CA ARG A 80 -14.08 5.36 -4.11
C ARG A 80 -14.74 6.64 -4.62
N VAL A 81 -14.23 7.80 -4.24
CA VAL A 81 -14.84 9.10 -4.55
C VAL A 81 -14.46 9.58 -5.95
N PHE A 82 -13.19 9.49 -6.33
CA PHE A 82 -12.68 10.09 -7.56
C PHE A 82 -12.55 9.08 -8.69
N VAL A 83 -12.06 7.87 -8.42
CA VAL A 83 -11.74 6.91 -9.50
C VAL A 83 -12.97 6.15 -9.96
N LYS A 84 -13.85 5.72 -9.04
CA LYS A 84 -15.11 5.08 -9.44
C LYS A 84 -16.10 6.03 -10.09
N LYS A 85 -16.11 7.32 -9.73
CA LYS A 85 -16.95 8.32 -10.42
C LYS A 85 -16.49 8.65 -11.83
N ALA A 86 -15.20 8.47 -12.15
CA ALA A 86 -14.65 8.74 -13.47
C ALA A 86 -14.85 7.57 -14.47
N SER A 87 -15.24 6.39 -14.00
CA SER A 87 -15.54 5.20 -14.84
C SER A 87 -17.03 4.86 -14.92
N ALA A 88 -17.91 5.71 -14.39
CA ALA A 88 -19.37 5.62 -14.50
C ALA A 88 -19.86 6.73 -15.44
#